data_AF-A0A415INP1-F1
#
_entry.id   AF-A0A415INP1-F1
#
_cell.length_a   1.000
_cell.length_b   1.000
_cell.length_c   1.000
_cell.angle_alpha   90.00
_cell.angle_beta   90.00
_cell.angle_gamma   90.00
#
_symmetry.space_group_name_H-M   'P 1'
#
loop_
_entity.id
_entity.type
_entity.pdbx_description
1 polymer ?
#
loop_
_entity_poly.entity_id
_entity_poly.type
_entity_poly.pdbx_seq_one_letter_code
_entity_poly.pdbx_strand_id
1 'polypeptide(L)'
;CFEAYLFLSTKCIEAQYDIMLQSPPNAKRTNFMPQVGDSAILCSSYIYSLPDGEKTTEGEDGIAVSFGIPVVISKLVNDWCRINSIFNAHIGYIPIQDIEIIK
;
A
#
# COMPACT_ATOMS: atom_id res chain seq x y z
N CYS A 1 17.77 -18.86 12.73
CA CYS A 1 17.99 -18.11 11.47
C CYS A 1 16.74 -18.15 10.60
N PHE A 2 15.71 -17.35 10.92
CA PHE A 2 14.47 -17.25 10.12
C PHE A 2 14.27 -15.84 9.54
N GLU A 3 15.25 -14.95 9.71
CA GLU A 3 15.07 -13.51 9.51
C GLU A 3 15.36 -13.02 8.09
N ALA A 4 16.21 -13.70 7.31
CA ALA A 4 16.60 -13.20 5.99
C ALA A 4 15.45 -13.19 4.97
N TYR A 5 14.52 -14.15 5.05
CA TYR A 5 13.40 -14.27 4.11
C TYR A 5 12.34 -13.19 4.24
N LEU A 6 12.23 -12.56 5.43
CA LEU A 6 11.30 -11.47 5.66
C LEU A 6 11.66 -10.21 4.85
N PHE A 7 12.89 -10.13 4.34
CA PHE A 7 13.39 -8.99 3.56
C PHE A 7 13.55 -9.30 2.07
N LEU A 8 13.32 -10.55 1.65
CA LEU A 8 13.45 -10.94 0.25
C LEU A 8 12.11 -10.75 -0.46
N SER A 9 12.13 -10.00 -1.56
CA SER A 9 11.00 -9.98 -2.49
C SER A 9 10.74 -11.40 -3.04
N THR A 10 9.54 -11.67 -3.51
CA THR A 10 9.19 -12.96 -4.15
C THR A 10 10.16 -13.34 -5.27
N LYS A 11 10.58 -12.37 -6.10
CA LYS A 11 11.59 -12.57 -7.16
C LYS A 11 12.96 -12.95 -6.61
N CYS A 12 13.37 -12.38 -5.48
CA CYS A 12 14.63 -12.73 -4.84
C CYS A 12 14.62 -14.18 -4.33
N ILE A 13 13.47 -14.64 -3.82
CA ILE A 13 13.29 -16.03 -3.39
C ILE A 13 13.32 -16.98 -4.61
N GLU A 14 12.62 -16.65 -5.70
CA GLU A 14 12.65 -17.44 -6.94
C GLU A 14 14.08 -17.66 -7.44
N ALA A 15 14.87 -16.59 -7.53
CA ALA A 15 16.25 -16.64 -8.01
C ALA A 15 17.19 -17.40 -7.07
N GLN A 16 17.02 -17.25 -5.74
CA GLN A 16 17.89 -17.89 -4.76
C GLN A 16 17.69 -19.40 -4.67
N TYR A 17 16.45 -19.87 -4.84
CA TYR A 17 16.10 -21.28 -4.68
C TYR A 17 15.90 -22.01 -6.01
N ASP A 18 16.04 -21.31 -7.14
CA ASP A 18 15.75 -21.83 -8.48
C ASP A 18 14.34 -22.45 -8.55
N ILE A 19 13.37 -21.74 -7.96
CA ILE A 19 11.95 -22.14 -7.93
C ILE A 19 11.11 -21.12 -8.68
N MET A 20 10.07 -21.59 -9.37
CA MET A 20 9.07 -20.72 -9.98
C MET A 20 7.88 -20.56 -9.01
N LEU A 21 7.76 -19.38 -8.39
CA LEU A 21 6.66 -19.04 -7.49
C LEU A 21 5.49 -18.47 -8.30
N GLN A 22 4.72 -19.36 -8.90
CA GLN A 22 3.50 -19.02 -9.61
C GLN A 22 2.25 -19.37 -8.79
N SER A 23 1.26 -18.48 -8.77
CA SER A 23 -0.07 -18.84 -8.29
C SER A 23 -0.67 -19.93 -9.20
N PRO A 24 -1.37 -20.94 -8.66
CA PRO A 24 -2.07 -21.94 -9.47
C PRO A 24 -2.95 -21.27 -10.55
N PRO A 25 -3.08 -21.85 -11.76
CA PRO A 25 -3.83 -21.24 -12.86
C PRO A 25 -5.29 -20.87 -12.52
N ASN A 26 -5.88 -21.58 -11.55
CA ASN A 26 -7.26 -21.39 -11.09
C ASN A 26 -7.34 -20.90 -9.64
N ALA A 27 -6.25 -20.35 -9.10
CA ALA A 27 -6.31 -19.71 -7.80
C ALA A 27 -7.33 -18.57 -7.87
N LYS A 28 -8.40 -18.66 -7.07
CA LYS A 28 -9.35 -17.55 -6.91
C LYS A 28 -8.57 -16.35 -6.38
N ARG A 29 -8.29 -15.39 -7.25
CA ARG A 29 -7.81 -14.08 -6.85
C ARG A 29 -9.02 -13.23 -6.52
N THR A 30 -9.09 -12.81 -5.27
CA THR A 30 -9.92 -11.68 -4.90
C THR A 30 -9.08 -10.45 -5.18
N ASN A 31 -9.31 -9.79 -6.31
CA ASN A 31 -8.75 -8.46 -6.53
C ASN A 31 -9.55 -7.51 -5.63
N PHE A 32 -9.02 -7.20 -4.46
CA PHE A 32 -9.55 -6.15 -3.62
C PHE A 32 -9.16 -4.82 -4.26
N MET A 33 -9.88 -4.46 -5.32
CA MET A 33 -9.78 -3.14 -5.91
C MET A 33 -10.26 -2.15 -4.86
N PRO A 34 -9.43 -1.17 -4.45
CA PRO A 34 -9.85 -0.17 -3.49
C PRO A 34 -11.07 0.59 -4.00
N GLN A 35 -11.98 0.94 -3.10
CA GLN A 35 -13.13 1.81 -3.38
C GLN A 35 -13.07 3.08 -2.53
N VAL A 36 -13.69 4.15 -3.04
CA VAL A 36 -13.86 5.37 -2.26
C VAL A 36 -14.73 5.07 -1.05
N GLY A 37 -14.27 5.46 0.13
CA GLY A 37 -14.89 5.16 1.42
C GLY A 37 -14.35 3.93 2.13
N ASP A 38 -13.54 3.10 1.45
CA ASP A 38 -12.90 1.95 2.10
C ASP A 38 -11.95 2.43 3.21
N SER A 39 -11.99 1.70 4.32
CA SER A 39 -10.98 1.80 5.37
C SER A 39 -9.80 0.93 4.99
N ALA A 40 -8.59 1.42 5.25
CA ALA A 40 -7.38 0.75 4.80
C ALA A 40 -6.21 1.04 5.73
N ILE A 41 -5.16 0.24 5.63
CA ILE A 41 -3.91 0.38 6.39
C ILE A 41 -2.80 0.72 5.42
N LEU A 42 -1.95 1.69 5.79
CA LEU A 42 -0.77 2.00 4.99
C LEU A 42 0.28 0.89 5.10
N CYS A 43 0.74 0.38 3.96
CA CYS A 43 1.85 -0.56 3.87
C CYS A 43 3.19 0.12 3.54
N SER A 44 3.25 1.44 3.68
CA SER A 44 4.42 2.28 3.44
C SER A 44 4.56 3.33 4.53
N SER A 45 5.79 3.74 4.83
CA SER A 45 6.08 4.90 5.70
C SER A 45 6.16 6.23 4.95
N TYR A 46 5.86 6.22 3.65
CA TYR A 46 5.88 7.39 2.78
C TYR A 46 4.57 7.54 2.03
N ILE A 47 4.19 8.79 1.82
CA ILE A 47 3.09 9.25 0.97
C ILE A 47 3.63 10.27 -0.03
N TYR A 48 2.75 10.75 -0.90
CA TYR A 48 3.09 11.70 -1.96
C TYR A 48 2.10 12.86 -1.94
N SER A 49 2.58 14.07 -2.26
CA SER A 49 1.71 15.25 -2.40
C SER A 49 0.79 15.18 -3.63
N LEU A 50 1.23 14.45 -4.65
CA LEU A 50 0.52 14.18 -5.89
C LEU A 50 0.96 12.81 -6.45
N PRO A 51 0.16 12.16 -7.31
CA PRO A 51 0.59 10.96 -8.03
C PRO A 51 1.93 11.20 -8.74
N ASP A 52 2.87 10.26 -8.57
CA ASP A 52 4.26 10.36 -9.09
C ASP A 52 5.06 11.59 -8.60
N GLY A 53 4.61 12.25 -7.53
CA GLY A 53 5.27 13.40 -6.92
C GLY A 53 6.45 13.05 -6.02
N GLU A 54 6.87 14.00 -5.18
CA GLU A 54 7.89 13.77 -4.17
C GLU A 54 7.36 12.97 -2.98
N LYS A 55 8.21 12.10 -2.44
CA LYS A 55 7.92 11.32 -1.23
C LYS A 55 8.06 12.20 0.01
N THR A 56 7.09 12.10 0.91
CA THR A 56 7.13 12.74 2.22
C THR A 56 6.66 11.76 3.31
N THR A 57 7.12 11.98 4.54
CA THR A 57 6.70 11.28 5.75
C THR A 57 5.70 12.09 6.57
N GLU A 58 5.37 13.30 6.12
CA GLU A 58 4.39 14.20 6.73
C GLU A 58 3.39 14.63 5.68
N GLY A 59 2.11 14.42 5.97
CA GLY A 59 1.00 14.81 5.11
C GLY A 59 0.66 16.28 5.18
N GLU A 60 -0.34 16.67 4.39
CA GLU A 60 -0.98 17.98 4.57
C GLU A 60 -1.43 18.12 6.03
N ASP A 61 -1.18 19.29 6.63
CA ASP A 61 -1.36 19.60 8.06
C ASP A 61 -0.36 18.96 9.06
N GLY A 62 0.76 18.40 8.59
CA GLY A 62 1.83 17.89 9.47
C GLY A 62 1.49 16.56 10.14
N ILE A 63 0.52 15.83 9.59
CA ILE A 63 0.17 14.49 10.05
C ILE A 63 1.34 13.54 9.72
N ALA A 64 2.00 13.03 10.75
CA ALA A 64 3.06 12.04 10.59
C ALA A 64 2.49 10.74 10.00
N VAL A 65 3.20 10.21 8.99
CA VAL A 65 2.86 8.98 8.29
C VAL A 65 3.83 7.87 8.67
N SER A 66 3.30 6.69 8.95
CA SER A 66 4.08 5.47 9.15
C SER A 66 3.31 4.25 8.66
N PHE A 67 4.06 3.18 8.41
CA PHE A 67 3.48 1.86 8.17
C PHE A 67 2.50 1.48 9.29
N GLY A 68 1.34 0.94 8.92
CA GLY A 68 0.33 0.47 9.87
C GLY A 68 -0.72 1.52 10.25
N ILE A 69 -0.59 2.77 9.80
CA ILE A 69 -1.60 3.80 10.10
C ILE A 69 -2.91 3.52 9.36
N PRO A 70 -4.07 3.59 10.05
CA PRO A 70 -5.37 3.48 9.41
C PRO A 70 -5.74 4.77 8.68
N VAL A 71 -6.29 4.63 7.49
CA VAL A 71 -6.71 5.71 6.61
C VAL A 71 -8.03 5.38 5.93
N VAL A 72 -8.64 6.40 5.33
CA VAL A 72 -9.84 6.25 4.49
C VAL A 72 -9.53 6.73 3.08
N ILE A 73 -9.93 5.94 2.10
CA ILE A 73 -9.74 6.29 0.68
C ILE A 73 -10.76 7.35 0.30
N SER A 74 -10.29 8.57 -0.01
CA SER A 74 -11.15 9.70 -0.36
C SER A 74 -11.31 9.88 -1.87
N LYS A 75 -10.36 9.37 -2.68
CA LYS A 75 -10.45 9.39 -4.15
C LYS A 75 -9.53 8.34 -4.77
N LEU A 76 -9.91 7.81 -5.94
CA LEU A 76 -9.04 7.00 -6.80
C LEU A 76 -8.56 7.84 -8.00
N VAL A 77 -7.28 7.75 -8.34
CA VAL A 77 -6.64 8.43 -9.46
C VAL A 77 -5.70 7.44 -10.16
N ASN A 78 -6.17 6.78 -11.21
CA ASN A 78 -5.45 5.67 -11.86
C ASN A 78 -5.03 4.61 -10.82
N ASP A 79 -3.74 4.29 -10.74
CA ASP A 79 -3.16 3.33 -9.79
C ASP A 79 -2.84 3.95 -8.41
N TRP A 80 -3.42 5.11 -8.10
CA TRP A 80 -3.21 5.86 -6.86
C TRP A 80 -4.49 6.07 -6.07
N CYS A 81 -4.35 6.10 -4.75
CA CYS A 81 -5.39 6.47 -3.80
C CYS A 81 -5.04 7.81 -3.17
N ARG A 82 -5.98 8.76 -3.21
CA ARG A 82 -5.98 9.90 -2.28
C ARG A 82 -6.53 9.40 -0.96
N ILE A 83 -5.78 9.66 0.11
CA ILE A 83 -6.09 9.17 1.45
C ILE A 83 -6.34 10.33 2.42
N ASN A 84 -7.27 10.07 3.32
CA ASN A 84 -7.58 10.91 4.46
C ASN A 84 -7.30 10.15 5.75
N SER A 85 -7.10 10.88 6.85
CA SER A 85 -7.15 10.30 8.19
C SER A 85 -8.56 9.78 8.50
N ILE A 86 -8.68 9.00 9.56
CA ILE A 86 -9.98 8.55 10.09
C ILE A 86 -10.88 9.71 10.55
N PHE A 87 -10.31 10.91 10.74
CA PHE A 87 -11.03 12.15 11.05
C PHE A 87 -11.35 12.97 9.79
N ASN A 88 -11.20 12.37 8.60
CA ASN A 88 -11.48 12.97 7.30
C ASN A 88 -10.58 14.17 6.92
N ALA A 89 -9.41 14.31 7.56
CA ALA A 89 -8.39 15.28 7.16
C ALA A 89 -7.57 14.72 5.99
N HIS A 90 -7.26 15.53 4.98
CA HIS A 90 -6.44 15.05 3.86
C HIS A 90 -5.01 14.78 4.32
N ILE A 91 -4.44 13.65 3.91
CA ILE A 91 -3.05 13.28 4.23
C ILE A 91 -2.17 13.40 2.98
N GLY A 92 -2.59 12.76 1.87
CA GLY A 92 -1.81 12.75 0.63
C GLY A 92 -2.27 11.64 -0.32
N TYR A 93 -1.35 11.18 -1.15
CA TYR A 93 -1.54 10.10 -2.13
C TYR A 93 -0.64 8.91 -1.82
N ILE A 94 -1.12 7.71 -2.13
CA ILE A 94 -0.37 6.46 -2.03
C ILE A 94 -0.70 5.54 -3.21
N PRO A 95 0.26 4.76 -3.75
CA PRO A 95 -0.04 3.73 -4.74
C PRO A 95 -0.99 2.66 -4.19
N ILE A 96 -1.85 2.11 -5.04
CA ILE A 96 -2.78 1.02 -4.66
C ILE A 96 -2.04 -0.21 -4.12
N GLN A 97 -0.81 -0.45 -4.58
CA GLN A 97 0.01 -1.57 -4.12
C GLN A 97 0.56 -1.39 -2.69
N ASP A 98 0.57 -0.16 -2.16
CA ASP A 98 1.16 0.19 -0.87
C ASP A 98 0.07 0.41 0.20
N ILE A 99 -1.14 -0.11 -0.01
CA ILE A 99 -2.27 -0.01 0.93
C ILE A 99 -3.02 -1.34 1.03
N GLU A 100 -3.43 -1.71 2.24
CA GLU A 100 -4.21 -2.92 2.52
C GLU A 100 -5.65 -2.54 2.91
N ILE A 101 -6.65 -3.04 2.18
CA ILE A 101 -8.06 -2.73 2.45
C ILE A 101 -8.59 -3.56 3.62
N ILE A 102 -9.24 -2.90 4.58
CA ILE A 102 -9.96 -3.54 5.69
C ILE A 102 -11.42 -3.73 5.28
N LYS A 103 -11.91 -4.97 5.29
CA LYS A 103 -13.32 -5.32 5.04
C LYS A 103 -13.97 -6.00 6.23
#